data_AF-A0A553FMF7-F1
#
_entry.id   AF-A0A553FMF7-F1
#
_cell.length_a   1.000
_cell.length_b   1.000
_cell.length_c   1.000
_cell.angle_alpha   90.00
_cell.angle_beta   90.00
_cell.angle_gamma   90.00
#
_symmetry.space_group_name_H-M   'P 1'
#
loop_
_entity.id
_entity.type
_entity.pdbx_description
1 polymer ?
#
loop_
_entity_poly.entity_id
_entity_poly.type
_entity_poly.pdbx_seq_one_letter_code
_entity_poly.pdbx_strand_id
1 'polypeptide(L)'
;MDRSNRISTKKIILLYSLLLYGVYAFGQTPYTLKKESTLVVNGSSNVSDWKLDFLEYNCTMVLADSARLEVGATLISELIFTAPVIKMSGGRGPIMDGKIQKALKYEQHPFVQYKSKSNVITRVMEDKVIVESGGTLSVAGVEKEIDLQVEGSISEDRETLNFSGSKALKMSTFEVERPTAFYGSLTTNDDIMLNFNLTFKQTTEEEGK
;
A
#
# COMPACT_ATOMS: atom_id res chain seq x y z
N MET A 1 -27.86 -3.49 -59.16
CA MET A 1 -26.78 -3.90 -60.08
C MET A 1 -25.64 -2.90 -59.91
N ASP A 2 -25.04 -2.87 -58.74
CA ASP A 2 -23.89 -3.67 -58.28
C ASP A 2 -22.56 -3.17 -58.88
N ARG A 3 -22.04 -2.12 -58.23
CA ARG A 3 -20.69 -1.59 -58.47
C ARG A 3 -19.72 -2.45 -57.66
N SER A 4 -19.17 -3.47 -58.30
CA SER A 4 -18.11 -4.31 -57.76
C SER A 4 -16.87 -3.46 -57.41
N ASN A 5 -16.72 -3.12 -56.14
CA ASN A 5 -15.51 -2.51 -55.58
C ASN A 5 -14.39 -3.59 -55.58
N ARG A 6 -13.61 -3.70 -56.66
CA ARG A 6 -12.42 -4.56 -56.69
C ARG A 6 -11.31 -3.94 -55.84
N ILE A 7 -11.23 -4.39 -54.58
CA ILE A 7 -10.13 -4.05 -53.68
C ILE A 7 -8.84 -4.66 -54.26
N SER A 8 -7.84 -3.82 -54.57
CA SER A 8 -6.55 -4.26 -55.10
C SER A 8 -5.81 -5.14 -54.08
N THR A 9 -5.31 -6.28 -54.50
CA THR A 9 -4.52 -7.23 -53.68
C THR A 9 -3.32 -6.57 -53.01
N LYS A 10 -2.75 -5.52 -53.60
CA LYS A 10 -1.68 -4.70 -52.98
C LYS A 10 -2.15 -3.93 -51.75
N LYS A 11 -3.42 -3.48 -51.72
CA LYS A 11 -4.04 -2.82 -50.57
C LYS A 11 -4.34 -3.81 -49.44
N ILE A 12 -4.65 -5.07 -49.77
CA ILE A 12 -4.88 -6.15 -48.79
C ILE A 12 -3.56 -6.54 -48.10
N ILE A 13 -2.46 -6.64 -48.85
CA ILE A 13 -1.13 -6.94 -48.29
C ILE A 13 -0.63 -5.79 -47.39
N LEU A 14 -0.86 -4.53 -47.79
CA LEU A 14 -0.52 -3.37 -46.96
C LEU A 14 -1.31 -3.35 -45.65
N LEU A 15 -2.61 -3.69 -45.68
CA LEU A 15 -3.48 -3.77 -44.51
C LEU A 15 -3.03 -4.90 -43.55
N TYR A 16 -2.59 -6.03 -44.09
CA TYR A 16 -2.05 -7.15 -43.29
C TYR A 16 -0.70 -6.82 -42.65
N SER A 17 0.15 -6.03 -43.32
CA SER A 17 1.43 -5.59 -42.74
C SER A 17 1.27 -4.56 -41.62
N LEU A 18 0.19 -3.78 -41.63
CA LEU A 18 -0.13 -2.79 -40.59
C LEU A 18 -0.70 -3.46 -39.31
N LEU A 19 -1.32 -4.64 -39.43
CA LEU A 19 -1.81 -5.46 -38.31
C LEU A 19 -0.69 -6.24 -37.57
N LEU A 20 0.53 -6.26 -38.10
CA LEU A 20 1.69 -6.93 -37.51
C LEU A 20 2.60 -6.00 -36.69
N TYR A 21 2.27 -4.71 -36.58
CA TYR A 21 2.81 -3.88 -35.50
C TYR A 21 2.06 -4.24 -34.22
N GLY A 22 2.40 -5.41 -33.68
CA GLY A 22 1.99 -5.84 -32.37
C GLY A 22 2.27 -4.72 -31.39
N VAL A 23 1.21 -4.25 -30.73
CA VAL A 23 1.34 -3.40 -29.57
C VAL A 23 2.05 -4.26 -28.54
N TYR A 24 3.34 -4.04 -28.32
CA TYR A 24 3.99 -4.52 -27.10
C TYR A 24 3.32 -3.76 -25.97
N ALA A 25 2.26 -4.34 -25.44
CA ALA A 25 1.73 -3.92 -24.15
C ALA A 25 2.84 -4.25 -23.15
N PHE A 26 3.59 -3.22 -22.72
CA PHE A 26 4.38 -3.33 -21.50
C PHE A 26 3.38 -3.56 -20.39
N GLY A 27 3.20 -4.83 -20.02
CA GLY A 27 2.42 -5.20 -18.86
C GLY A 27 3.10 -4.64 -17.62
N GLN A 28 2.35 -3.90 -16.80
CA GLN A 28 2.81 -3.51 -15.48
C GLN A 28 3.18 -4.79 -14.72
N THR A 29 4.41 -4.86 -14.22
CA THR A 29 4.88 -6.02 -13.47
C THR A 29 4.26 -5.97 -12.06
N PRO A 30 3.31 -6.86 -11.73
CA PRO A 30 2.69 -6.83 -10.43
C PRO A 30 3.64 -7.40 -9.37
N TYR A 31 3.56 -6.86 -8.17
CA TYR A 31 4.26 -7.36 -7.00
C TYR A 31 3.28 -7.91 -5.98
N THR A 32 3.61 -9.06 -5.40
CA THR A 32 2.85 -9.68 -4.33
C THR A 32 3.50 -9.41 -2.98
N LEU A 33 2.70 -8.94 -2.03
CA LEU A 33 3.12 -8.79 -0.64
C LEU A 33 3.44 -10.14 0.00
N LYS A 34 4.58 -10.22 0.67
CA LYS A 34 5.06 -11.44 1.31
C LYS A 34 4.56 -11.57 2.75
N LYS A 35 4.40 -12.81 3.22
CA LYS A 35 3.83 -13.14 4.55
C LYS A 35 4.70 -12.69 5.72
N GLU A 36 6.01 -12.57 5.51
CA GLU A 36 6.96 -12.04 6.49
C GLU A 36 6.84 -10.53 6.72
N SER A 37 6.03 -9.84 5.92
CA SER A 37 5.75 -8.42 6.11
C SER A 37 5.08 -8.16 7.45
N THR A 38 5.47 -7.07 8.11
CA THR A 38 4.94 -6.67 9.41
C THR A 38 4.37 -5.26 9.37
N LEU A 39 3.26 -5.06 10.07
CA LEU A 39 2.61 -3.78 10.25
C LEU A 39 2.05 -3.72 11.67
N VAL A 40 2.53 -2.74 12.43
CA VAL A 40 2.26 -2.61 13.85
C VAL A 40 1.99 -1.16 14.20
N VAL A 41 0.98 -0.92 15.04
CA VAL A 41 0.81 0.36 15.73
C VAL A 41 1.14 0.18 17.20
N ASN A 42 2.08 0.97 17.69
CA ASN A 42 2.42 1.03 19.11
C ASN A 42 1.78 2.27 19.73
N GLY A 43 1.33 2.15 20.97
CA GLY A 43 0.87 3.28 21.75
C GLY A 43 1.03 3.03 23.23
N SER A 44 0.66 4.03 24.03
CA SER A 44 0.78 3.98 25.49
C SER A 44 -0.52 4.39 26.17
N SER A 45 -0.59 4.12 27.47
CA SER A 45 -1.66 4.58 28.35
C SER A 45 -1.04 5.08 29.65
N ASN A 46 -1.85 5.62 30.56
CA ASN A 46 -1.38 5.95 31.90
C ASN A 46 -0.99 4.71 32.76
N VAL A 47 -1.18 3.49 32.26
CA VAL A 47 -0.88 2.24 32.99
C VAL A 47 0.22 1.41 32.30
N SER A 48 0.08 1.15 31.01
CA SER A 48 1.02 0.31 30.26
C SER A 48 1.06 0.68 28.77
N ASP A 49 2.14 0.30 28.12
CA ASP A 49 2.23 0.26 26.66
C ASP A 49 1.34 -0.84 26.09
N TRP A 50 0.96 -0.65 24.83
CA TRP A 50 0.16 -1.58 24.06
C TRP A 50 0.60 -1.61 22.60
N LYS A 51 0.25 -2.71 21.95
CA LYS A 51 0.58 -3.01 20.56
C LYS A 51 -0.67 -3.46 19.84
N LEU A 52 -0.86 -2.95 18.62
CA LEU A 52 -1.89 -3.37 17.69
C LEU A 52 -1.21 -4.02 16.48
N ASP A 53 -1.51 -5.30 16.29
CA ASP A 53 -1.01 -6.12 15.18
C ASP A 53 -2.06 -6.20 14.07
N PHE A 54 -1.62 -6.07 12.82
CA PHE A 54 -2.43 -6.28 11.63
C PHE A 54 -2.20 -7.72 11.16
N LEU A 55 -3.17 -8.61 11.40
CA LEU A 55 -3.03 -10.04 11.13
C LEU A 55 -3.20 -10.37 9.65
N GLU A 56 -4.06 -9.63 8.96
CA GLU A 56 -4.28 -9.74 7.51
C GLU A 56 -4.46 -8.35 6.92
N TYR A 57 -3.83 -8.12 5.77
CA TYR A 57 -3.92 -6.88 5.01
C TYR A 57 -3.43 -7.12 3.59
N ASN A 58 -3.85 -6.26 2.67
CA ASN A 58 -3.41 -6.27 1.28
C ASN A 58 -2.67 -4.97 0.97
N CYS A 59 -1.64 -5.07 0.14
CA CYS A 59 -0.94 -3.92 -0.40
C CYS A 59 -0.66 -4.18 -1.88
N THR A 60 -1.31 -3.42 -2.74
CA THR A 60 -1.05 -3.41 -4.19
C THR A 60 0.00 -2.36 -4.46
N MET A 61 1.05 -2.75 -5.18
CA MET A 61 2.14 -1.87 -5.56
C MET A 61 2.52 -2.11 -7.01
N VAL A 62 2.68 -1.01 -7.76
CA VAL A 62 3.15 -1.02 -9.15
C VAL A 62 4.35 -0.08 -9.25
N LEU A 63 5.49 -0.61 -9.70
CA LEU A 63 6.64 0.23 -10.02
C LEU A 63 6.33 1.12 -11.23
N ALA A 64 6.87 2.33 -11.23
CA ALA A 64 6.82 3.17 -12.42
C ALA A 64 7.68 2.55 -13.54
N ASP A 65 7.19 2.57 -14.79
CA ASP A 65 7.94 2.05 -15.95
C ASP A 65 9.31 2.73 -16.12
N SER A 66 9.41 3.98 -15.69
CA SER A 66 10.63 4.78 -15.69
C SER A 66 11.40 4.75 -14.38
N ALA A 67 11.18 3.76 -13.50
CA ALA A 67 11.78 3.66 -12.15
C ALA A 67 13.32 3.55 -12.19
N ARG A 68 13.97 4.63 -12.60
CA ARG A 68 15.37 4.93 -12.40
C ARG A 68 15.54 5.25 -10.93
N LEU A 69 16.58 4.69 -10.33
CA LEU A 69 16.94 4.99 -8.95
C LEU A 69 17.70 6.32 -8.96
N GLU A 70 16.97 7.41 -9.17
CA GLU A 70 17.49 8.77 -9.23
C GLU A 70 16.62 9.70 -8.37
N VAL A 71 17.25 10.69 -7.75
CA VAL A 71 16.53 11.66 -6.91
C VAL A 71 15.56 12.47 -7.77
N GLY A 72 14.32 12.60 -7.30
CA GLY A 72 13.22 13.28 -7.99
C GLY A 72 12.38 12.38 -8.89
N ALA A 73 12.81 11.14 -9.16
CA ALA A 73 12.00 10.20 -9.93
C ALA A 73 10.85 9.61 -9.09
N THR A 74 9.74 9.33 -9.76
CA THR A 74 8.66 8.51 -9.20
C THR A 74 9.08 7.06 -9.20
N LEU A 75 9.16 6.44 -8.02
CA LEU A 75 9.49 5.02 -7.91
C LEU A 75 8.26 4.12 -8.12
N ILE A 76 7.15 4.51 -7.50
CA ILE A 76 5.91 3.71 -7.43
C ILE A 76 4.78 4.53 -8.05
N SER A 77 4.18 4.03 -9.12
CA SER A 77 3.08 4.69 -9.82
C SER A 77 1.75 4.48 -9.12
N GLU A 78 1.56 3.33 -8.46
CA GLU A 78 0.38 3.00 -7.69
C GLU A 78 0.75 2.28 -6.40
N LEU A 79 0.25 2.78 -5.27
CA LEU A 79 0.34 2.13 -3.96
C LEU A 79 -1.01 2.24 -3.26
N ILE A 80 -1.64 1.09 -3.04
CA ILE A 80 -2.94 0.97 -2.36
C ILE A 80 -2.80 -0.07 -1.26
N PHE A 81 -2.97 0.37 -0.02
CA PHE A 81 -3.03 -0.48 1.16
C PHE A 81 -4.46 -0.58 1.66
N THR A 82 -4.88 -1.77 2.10
CA THR A 82 -6.17 -2.00 2.73
C THR A 82 -6.06 -3.08 3.80
N ALA A 83 -6.48 -2.75 5.03
CA ALA A 83 -6.55 -3.67 6.15
C ALA A 83 -7.98 -3.78 6.70
N PRO A 84 -8.56 -4.98 6.77
CA PRO A 84 -9.82 -5.19 7.47
C PRO A 84 -9.65 -4.95 8.97
N VAL A 85 -10.48 -4.10 9.57
CA VAL A 85 -10.43 -3.81 11.02
C VAL A 85 -10.70 -5.05 11.86
N ILE A 86 -11.54 -5.97 11.38
CA ILE A 86 -11.80 -7.26 12.03
C ILE A 86 -10.55 -8.17 12.13
N LYS A 87 -9.52 -7.89 11.33
CA LYS A 87 -8.24 -8.63 11.30
C LYS A 87 -7.12 -7.90 12.06
N MET A 88 -7.48 -7.00 12.96
CA MET A 88 -6.54 -6.34 13.86
C MET A 88 -6.64 -6.92 15.26
N SER A 89 -5.51 -7.12 15.94
CA SER A 89 -5.47 -7.67 17.30
C SER A 89 -4.65 -6.80 18.25
N GLY A 90 -5.21 -6.53 19.43
CA GLY A 90 -4.52 -5.85 20.54
C GLY A 90 -3.75 -6.80 21.46
N GLY A 91 -3.64 -8.08 21.11
CA GLY A 91 -2.85 -9.09 21.83
C GLY A 91 -3.40 -9.52 23.20
N ARG A 92 -4.55 -8.99 23.63
CA ARG A 92 -5.21 -9.30 24.93
C ARG A 92 -6.60 -9.93 24.77
N GLY A 93 -6.76 -10.72 23.71
CA GLY A 93 -7.96 -11.51 23.43
C GLY A 93 -9.16 -10.71 22.91
N PRO A 94 -10.31 -11.38 22.69
CA PRO A 94 -11.43 -10.84 21.93
C PRO A 94 -12.06 -9.57 22.52
N ILE A 95 -11.98 -9.39 23.84
CA ILE A 95 -12.50 -8.20 24.52
C ILE A 95 -11.72 -6.95 24.10
N MET A 96 -10.39 -7.06 23.97
CA MET A 96 -9.56 -5.94 23.52
C MET A 96 -9.79 -5.67 22.03
N ASP A 97 -9.85 -6.73 21.23
CA ASP A 97 -10.10 -6.61 19.79
C ASP A 97 -11.47 -5.97 19.51
N GLY A 98 -12.50 -6.28 20.31
CA GLY A 98 -13.79 -5.61 20.26
C GLY A 98 -13.74 -4.11 20.59
N LYS A 99 -12.86 -3.68 21.51
CA LYS A 99 -12.65 -2.24 21.80
C LYS A 99 -11.99 -1.53 20.62
N ILE A 100 -11.03 -2.18 19.97
CA ILE A 100 -10.38 -1.66 18.76
C ILE A 100 -11.41 -1.51 17.64
N GLN A 101 -12.21 -2.55 17.37
CA GLN A 101 -13.27 -2.51 16.35
C GLN A 101 -14.27 -1.38 16.61
N LYS A 102 -14.68 -1.20 17.87
CA LYS A 102 -15.59 -0.11 18.27
C LYS A 102 -14.94 1.26 18.05
N ALA A 103 -13.69 1.45 18.48
CA ALA A 103 -12.97 2.71 18.33
C ALA A 103 -12.79 3.09 16.85
N LEU A 104 -12.58 2.09 16.00
CA LEU A 104 -12.43 2.26 14.55
C LEU A 104 -13.76 2.24 13.78
N LYS A 105 -14.91 2.22 14.47
CA LYS A 105 -16.25 2.23 13.85
C LYS A 105 -16.43 1.13 12.79
N TYR A 106 -15.93 -0.08 13.09
CA TYR A 106 -15.86 -1.21 12.15
C TYR A 106 -17.17 -1.49 11.39
N GLU A 107 -18.33 -1.41 12.05
CA GLU A 107 -19.62 -1.70 11.43
C GLU A 107 -19.94 -0.77 10.25
N GLN A 108 -19.52 0.50 10.32
CA GLN A 108 -19.71 1.48 9.24
C GLN A 108 -18.48 1.60 8.34
N HIS A 109 -17.29 1.39 8.91
CA HIS A 109 -16.00 1.58 8.27
C HIS A 109 -15.12 0.34 8.46
N PRO A 110 -15.36 -0.73 7.67
CA PRO A 110 -14.75 -2.02 7.92
C PRO A 110 -13.26 -2.12 7.58
N PHE A 111 -12.70 -1.07 6.96
CA PHE A 111 -11.33 -1.04 6.47
C PHE A 111 -10.59 0.21 6.93
N VAL A 112 -9.29 0.05 7.19
CA VAL A 112 -8.30 1.14 7.17
C VAL A 112 -7.60 1.10 5.82
N GLN A 113 -7.51 2.23 5.15
CA GLN A 113 -6.99 2.30 3.77
C GLN A 113 -5.99 3.43 3.60
N TYR A 114 -4.93 3.18 2.85
CA TYR A 114 -4.01 4.22 2.40
C TYR A 114 -3.88 4.16 0.89
N LYS A 115 -3.99 5.31 0.23
CA LYS A 115 -3.78 5.45 -1.21
C LYS A 115 -2.77 6.54 -1.48
N SER A 116 -1.63 6.17 -2.05
CA SER A 116 -0.60 7.16 -2.43
C SER A 116 -1.09 8.05 -3.56
N LYS A 117 -0.69 9.32 -3.51
CA LYS A 117 -0.76 10.28 -4.61
C LYS A 117 0.60 10.55 -5.24
N SER A 118 1.66 10.39 -4.46
CA SER A 118 3.05 10.57 -4.90
C SER A 118 3.95 9.60 -4.17
N ASN A 119 5.00 9.13 -4.85
CA ASN A 119 6.03 8.24 -4.28
C ASN A 119 7.38 8.61 -4.92
N VAL A 120 8.01 9.68 -4.41
CA VAL A 120 9.19 10.30 -5.03
C VAL A 120 10.46 9.91 -4.29
N ILE A 121 11.50 9.54 -5.03
CA ILE A 121 12.82 9.26 -4.46
C ILE A 121 13.46 10.58 -4.01
N THR A 122 13.80 10.70 -2.74
CA THR A 122 14.49 11.88 -2.19
C THR A 122 15.97 11.64 -1.91
N ARG A 123 16.38 10.37 -1.83
CA ARG A 123 17.79 9.98 -1.68
C ARG A 123 18.04 8.61 -2.31
N VAL A 124 19.23 8.44 -2.87
CA VAL A 124 19.74 7.17 -3.42
C VAL A 124 21.08 6.86 -2.76
N MET A 125 21.27 5.62 -2.32
CA MET A 125 22.46 5.11 -1.64
C MET A 125 22.69 3.67 -2.11
N GLU A 126 23.56 3.42 -3.09
CA GLU A 126 23.82 2.07 -3.65
C GLU A 126 22.54 1.24 -3.89
N ASP A 127 22.21 0.30 -2.99
CA ASP A 127 21.05 -0.62 -3.04
C ASP A 127 19.79 -0.10 -2.32
N LYS A 128 19.88 1.09 -1.71
CA LYS A 128 18.86 1.72 -0.88
C LYS A 128 18.38 3.04 -1.45
N VAL A 129 17.11 3.33 -1.21
CA VAL A 129 16.46 4.59 -1.55
C VAL A 129 15.67 5.12 -0.37
N ILE A 130 15.56 6.42 -0.26
CA ILE A 130 14.55 7.06 0.58
C ILE A 130 13.45 7.57 -0.35
N VAL A 131 12.21 7.19 -0.06
CA VAL A 131 11.02 7.57 -0.81
C VAL A 131 10.11 8.38 0.10
N GLU A 132 9.70 9.56 -0.36
CA GLU A 132 8.59 10.28 0.25
C GLU A 132 7.29 9.86 -0.44
N SER A 133 6.44 9.17 0.31
CA SER A 133 5.10 8.74 -0.12
C SER A 133 4.06 9.64 0.52
N GLY A 134 3.46 10.52 -0.29
CA GLY A 134 2.35 11.37 0.13
C GLY A 134 1.03 10.80 -0.37
N GLY A 135 0.01 10.75 0.49
CA GLY A 135 -1.28 10.16 0.14
C GLY A 135 -2.39 10.34 1.16
N THR A 136 -3.55 9.76 0.86
CA THR A 136 -4.72 9.83 1.72
C THR A 136 -4.80 8.57 2.58
N LEU A 137 -4.81 8.74 3.91
CA LEU A 137 -5.09 7.71 4.91
C LEU A 137 -6.54 7.86 5.40
N SER A 138 -7.32 6.80 5.29
CA SER A 138 -8.70 6.68 5.79
C SER A 138 -8.75 5.78 7.01
N VAL A 139 -9.22 6.32 8.14
CA VAL A 139 -9.37 5.61 9.42
C VAL A 139 -10.70 6.00 10.03
N ALA A 140 -11.52 5.01 10.41
CA ALA A 140 -12.83 5.23 11.05
C ALA A 140 -13.75 6.20 10.27
N GLY A 141 -13.63 6.21 8.93
CA GLY A 141 -14.39 7.09 8.04
C GLY A 141 -13.82 8.50 7.85
N VAL A 142 -12.72 8.83 8.54
CA VAL A 142 -12.04 10.13 8.41
C VAL A 142 -10.83 9.99 7.50
N GLU A 143 -10.78 10.82 6.46
CA GLU A 143 -9.67 10.89 5.51
C GLU A 143 -8.73 12.04 5.84
N LYS A 144 -7.42 11.77 5.86
CA LYS A 144 -6.37 12.77 6.05
C LYS A 144 -5.23 12.56 5.08
N GLU A 145 -4.67 13.65 4.57
CA GLU A 145 -3.40 13.63 3.86
C GLU A 145 -2.26 13.40 4.85
N ILE A 146 -1.40 12.44 4.53
CA ILE A 146 -0.20 12.16 5.30
C ILE A 146 0.98 11.94 4.36
N ASP A 147 2.17 12.26 4.87
CA ASP A 147 3.43 11.94 4.21
C ASP A 147 4.19 10.89 5.02
N LEU A 148 4.70 9.86 4.34
CA LEU A 148 5.50 8.79 4.88
C LEU A 148 6.91 8.90 4.30
N GLN A 149 7.92 8.92 5.17
CA GLN A 149 9.29 8.68 4.75
C GLN A 149 9.54 7.18 4.82
N VAL A 150 9.91 6.61 3.68
CA VAL A 150 10.05 5.16 3.50
C VAL A 150 11.48 4.85 3.10
N GLU A 151 12.13 3.96 3.83
CA GLU A 151 13.40 3.36 3.44
C GLU A 151 13.11 2.15 2.54
N GLY A 152 13.58 2.19 1.31
CA GLY A 152 13.46 1.10 0.36
C GLY A 152 14.80 0.42 0.10
N SER A 153 14.83 -0.90 -0.05
CA SER A 153 15.94 -1.65 -0.63
C SER A 153 15.45 -2.49 -1.80
N ILE A 154 16.17 -2.42 -2.92
CA ILE A 154 15.76 -3.03 -4.20
C ILE A 154 16.85 -4.03 -4.60
N SER A 155 16.49 -5.29 -4.78
CA SER A 155 17.44 -6.30 -5.27
C SER A 155 17.95 -5.94 -6.67
N GLU A 156 19.15 -6.40 -7.03
CA GLU A 156 19.77 -6.10 -8.34
C GLU A 156 18.88 -6.54 -9.53
N ASP A 157 18.24 -7.70 -9.39
CA ASP A 157 17.28 -8.26 -10.35
C ASP A 157 15.88 -7.61 -10.29
N ARG A 158 15.65 -6.73 -9.30
CA ARG A 158 14.38 -6.07 -8.96
C ARG A 158 13.24 -7.03 -8.60
N GLU A 159 13.51 -8.32 -8.44
CA GLU A 159 12.48 -9.30 -8.10
C GLU A 159 11.99 -9.15 -6.66
N THR A 160 12.82 -8.60 -5.77
CA THR A 160 12.50 -8.43 -4.35
C THR A 160 12.69 -6.98 -3.93
N LEU A 161 11.64 -6.42 -3.33
CA LEU A 161 11.62 -5.04 -2.84
C LEU A 161 11.25 -5.07 -1.36
N ASN A 162 12.04 -4.39 -0.53
CA ASN A 162 11.69 -4.17 0.87
C ASN A 162 11.46 -2.69 1.11
N PHE A 163 10.41 -2.37 1.85
CA PHE A 163 10.06 -1.01 2.24
C PHE A 163 9.74 -0.96 3.73
N SER A 164 10.44 -0.12 4.47
CA SER A 164 10.25 0.03 5.90
C SER A 164 10.15 1.49 6.30
N GLY A 165 9.54 1.75 7.45
CA GLY A 165 9.40 3.10 7.95
C GLY A 165 8.59 3.16 9.23
N SER A 166 8.55 4.37 9.78
CA SER A 166 7.74 4.68 10.94
C SER A 166 7.09 6.05 10.80
N LYS A 167 5.91 6.22 11.41
CA LYS A 167 5.18 7.48 11.40
C LYS A 167 4.49 7.70 12.74
N ALA A 168 4.84 8.80 13.40
CA ALA A 168 4.08 9.30 14.54
C ALA A 168 2.74 9.85 14.04
N LEU A 169 1.66 9.41 14.67
CA LEU A 169 0.29 9.81 14.38
C LEU A 169 -0.44 10.12 15.70
N LYS A 170 -1.61 10.75 15.58
CA LYS A 170 -2.53 10.98 16.69
C LYS A 170 -3.88 10.36 16.38
N MET A 171 -4.49 9.70 17.34
CA MET A 171 -5.85 9.17 17.17
C MET A 171 -6.87 10.29 16.94
N SER A 172 -6.72 11.41 17.64
CA SER A 172 -7.57 12.60 17.51
C SER A 172 -7.57 13.21 16.10
N THR A 173 -6.48 13.07 15.34
CA THR A 173 -6.41 13.51 13.93
C THR A 173 -7.45 12.81 13.06
N PHE A 174 -7.85 11.59 13.42
CA PHE A 174 -8.86 10.78 12.71
C PHE A 174 -10.19 10.73 13.47
N GLU A 175 -10.39 11.60 14.46
CA GLU A 175 -11.58 11.63 15.32
C GLU A 175 -11.86 10.28 16.01
N VAL A 176 -10.81 9.49 16.23
CA VAL A 176 -10.89 8.24 16.98
C VAL A 176 -10.90 8.61 18.46
N GLU A 177 -12.02 8.32 19.12
CA GLU A 177 -12.12 8.51 20.56
C GLU A 177 -11.15 7.58 21.29
N ARG A 178 -10.34 8.17 22.17
CA ARG A 178 -9.38 7.42 22.97
C ARG A 178 -10.13 6.43 23.86
N PRO A 179 -9.84 5.12 23.77
CA PRO A 179 -10.49 4.15 24.64
C PRO A 179 -10.22 4.45 26.11
N THR A 180 -11.22 4.23 26.95
CA THR A 180 -11.11 4.36 28.40
C THR A 180 -11.60 3.09 29.09
N ALA A 181 -11.08 2.82 30.30
CA ALA A 181 -11.55 1.75 31.16
C ALA A 181 -11.63 2.22 32.62
N PHE A 182 -12.32 1.46 33.47
CA PHE A 182 -12.50 1.76 34.89
C PHE A 182 -13.06 3.18 35.14
N TYR A 183 -14.16 3.52 34.46
CA TYR A 183 -14.82 4.83 34.55
C TYR A 183 -13.88 6.03 34.29
N GLY A 184 -12.96 5.88 33.33
CA GLY A 184 -12.01 6.94 32.93
C GLY A 184 -10.68 6.91 33.66
N SER A 185 -10.51 6.07 34.68
CA SER A 185 -9.26 5.97 35.44
C SER A 185 -8.09 5.41 34.61
N LEU A 186 -8.39 4.61 33.58
CA LEU A 186 -7.42 4.18 32.58
C LEU A 186 -7.75 4.87 31.26
N THR A 187 -6.80 5.65 30.75
CA THR A 187 -6.94 6.42 29.50
C THR A 187 -5.75 6.15 28.60
N THR A 188 -6.04 5.86 27.34
CA THR A 188 -5.02 5.72 26.28
C THR A 188 -4.47 7.10 25.89
N ASN A 189 -3.15 7.20 25.68
CA ASN A 189 -2.52 8.41 25.17
C ASN A 189 -2.92 8.63 23.71
N ASP A 190 -2.95 9.88 23.27
CA ASP A 190 -3.37 10.23 21.91
C ASP A 190 -2.31 9.86 20.84
N ASP A 191 -1.04 9.95 21.23
CA ASP A 191 0.10 9.66 20.37
C ASP A 191 0.25 8.16 20.15
N ILE A 192 0.42 7.79 18.89
CA ILE A 192 0.68 6.43 18.43
C ILE A 192 1.80 6.42 17.40
N MET A 193 2.49 5.29 17.25
CA MET A 193 3.56 5.10 16.30
C MET A 193 3.22 3.94 15.35
N LEU A 194 3.00 4.26 14.09
CA LEU A 194 2.94 3.28 13.01
C LEU A 194 4.35 2.80 12.69
N ASN A 195 4.55 1.49 12.59
CA ASN A 195 5.79 0.86 12.16
C ASN A 195 5.45 -0.19 11.12
N PHE A 196 6.18 -0.20 10.01
CA PHE A 196 5.98 -1.18 8.95
C PHE A 196 7.31 -1.64 8.37
N ASN A 197 7.31 -2.88 7.93
CA ASN A 197 8.37 -3.49 7.13
C ASN A 197 7.68 -4.45 6.16
N LEU A 198 7.59 -4.04 4.90
CA LEU A 198 6.84 -4.72 3.86
C LEU A 198 7.81 -5.26 2.82
N THR A 199 7.75 -6.56 2.59
CA THR A 199 8.51 -7.23 1.53
C THR A 199 7.58 -7.60 0.39
N PHE A 200 7.97 -7.25 -0.82
CA PHE A 200 7.27 -7.55 -2.04
C PHE A 200 8.13 -8.41 -2.93
N LYS A 201 7.51 -9.40 -3.58
CA LYS A 201 8.16 -10.18 -4.62
C LYS A 201 7.41 -10.02 -5.93
N GLN A 202 8.15 -9.85 -7.02
CA GLN A 202 7.59 -9.83 -8.36
C GLN A 202 6.75 -11.09 -8.59
N THR A 203 5.53 -10.90 -9.07
CA THR A 203 4.68 -12.00 -9.51
C THR A 203 5.22 -12.47 -10.86
N THR A 204 5.99 -13.55 -10.86
CA THR A 204 6.28 -14.29 -12.09
C THR A 204 5.01 -15.07 -12.44
N GLU A 205 4.46 -14.87 -13.65
CA GLU A 205 3.50 -15.83 -14.19
C GLU A 205 4.21 -17.18 -14.27
N GLU A 206 3.88 -18.12 -13.37
CA GLU A 206 4.16 -19.52 -13.67
C GLU A 206 3.28 -19.89 -14.86
N GLU A 207 3.91 -20.13 -16.01
CA GLU A 207 3.27 -20.79 -17.14
C GLU A 207 2.54 -22.03 -16.61
N GLY A 208 1.24 -22.07 -16.88
CA GLY A 208 0.34 -23.12 -16.41
C GLY A 208 0.92 -24.50 -16.68
N LYS A 209 0.86 -25.34 -15.64
CA LYS A 209 1.05 -26.77 -15.77
C LYS A 209 -0.25 -27.44 -16.22
#